data_AF-A0A0L0F408-F1
#
_entry.id   AF-A0A0L0F408-F1
#
_cell.length_a   1.000
_cell.length_b   1.000
_cell.length_c   1.000
_cell.angle_alpha   90.00
_cell.angle_beta   90.00
_cell.angle_gamma   90.00
#
_symmetry.space_group_name_H-M   'P 1'
#
loop_
_entity.id
_entity.type
_entity.pdbx_description
1 polymer ?
#
loop_
_entity_poly.entity_id
_entity_poly.type
_entity_poly.pdbx_seq_one_letter_code
_entity_poly.pdbx_strand_id
1 'polypeptide(L)'
;QRNLAKEIEVDAKKRGVKWITDRSLAYKLIGEWISSQGARNNAHIDQDSFAMLDLIGSGNFSDVYKAVTFIGSSAVICSVKVMKTQDPGAQFEFEREVELLSSLFHPNVVLVFGR
;
A
#
# COMPACT_ATOMS: atom_id res chain seq x y z
N GLN A 1 4.33 -17.99 18.31
CA GLN A 1 4.73 -16.92 17.38
C GLN A 1 3.84 -15.71 17.63
N ARG A 2 4.45 -14.52 17.76
CA ARG A 2 3.78 -13.27 18.10
C ARG A 2 3.16 -12.68 16.84
N ASN A 3 1.85 -12.47 16.81
CA ASN A 3 1.15 -12.01 15.60
C ASN A 3 1.15 -10.47 15.56
N LEU A 4 2.14 -9.90 14.88
CA LEU A 4 2.35 -8.45 14.77
C LEU A 4 1.11 -7.72 14.25
N ALA A 5 0.39 -8.30 13.27
CA ALA A 5 -0.82 -7.71 12.72
C ALA A 5 -1.92 -7.55 13.78
N LYS A 6 -2.11 -8.56 14.65
CA LYS A 6 -3.08 -8.47 15.75
C LYS A 6 -2.69 -7.41 16.78
N GLU A 7 -1.40 -7.24 17.06
CA GLU A 7 -0.93 -6.22 18.01
C GLU A 7 -1.17 -4.81 17.47
N ILE A 8 -0.84 -4.58 16.20
CA ILE A 8 -1.08 -3.30 15.52
C ILE A 8 -2.59 -2.99 15.45
N GLU A 9 -3.42 -3.97 15.12
CA GLU A 9 -4.88 -3.79 15.09
C GLU A 9 -5.44 -3.40 16.46
N VAL A 10 -5.00 -4.08 17.53
CA VAL A 10 -5.45 -3.78 18.90
C VAL A 10 -5.01 -2.38 19.33
N ASP A 11 -3.75 -2.01 19.07
CA ASP A 11 -3.24 -0.67 19.40
C ASP A 11 -3.93 0.44 18.61
N ALA A 12 -4.13 0.24 17.30
CA ALA A 12 -4.86 1.18 16.44
C ALA A 12 -6.29 1.40 16.95
N LYS A 13 -7.02 0.32 17.28
CA LYS A 13 -8.38 0.42 17.82
C LYS A 13 -8.42 1.13 19.17
N LYS A 14 -7.43 0.92 20.06
CA LYS A 14 -7.33 1.65 21.34
C LYS A 14 -7.16 3.16 21.14
N ARG A 15 -6.48 3.57 20.06
CA ARG A 15 -6.30 4.98 19.68
C ARG A 15 -7.50 5.56 18.92
N GLY A 16 -8.59 4.80 18.78
CA GLY A 16 -9.79 5.23 18.04
C GLY A 16 -9.63 5.19 16.52
N VAL A 17 -8.58 4.55 16.00
CA VAL A 17 -8.38 4.38 14.56
C VAL A 17 -9.36 3.33 14.03
N LYS A 18 -10.06 3.67 12.95
CA LYS A 18 -11.00 2.77 12.29
C LYS A 18 -10.25 1.76 11.42
N TRP A 19 -10.32 0.48 11.77
CA TRP A 19 -9.73 -0.60 10.98
C TRP A 19 -10.62 -0.96 9.79
N ILE A 20 -10.13 -0.75 8.57
CA ILE A 20 -10.89 -0.92 7.33
C ILE A 20 -10.55 -2.25 6.68
N THR A 21 -11.56 -3.14 6.62
CA THR A 21 -11.48 -4.42 5.88
C THR A 21 -12.35 -4.43 4.63
N ASP A 22 -13.33 -3.51 4.52
CA ASP A 22 -14.19 -3.39 3.35
C ASP A 22 -13.43 -2.79 2.16
N ARG A 23 -13.42 -3.52 1.04
CA ARG A 23 -12.68 -3.13 -0.17
C ARG A 23 -13.20 -1.83 -0.76
N SER A 24 -14.52 -1.65 -0.87
CA SER A 24 -15.10 -0.46 -1.50
C SER A 24 -14.80 0.80 -0.70
N LEU A 25 -14.89 0.72 0.62
CA LEU A 25 -14.52 1.80 1.53
C LEU A 25 -13.03 2.09 1.49
N ALA A 26 -12.17 1.07 1.45
CA ALA A 26 -10.72 1.24 1.29
C ALA A 26 -10.39 1.98 -0.02
N TYR A 27 -10.98 1.56 -1.14
CA TYR A 27 -10.82 2.21 -2.45
C TYR A 27 -11.28 3.67 -2.42
N LYS A 28 -12.42 3.95 -1.78
CA LYS A 28 -12.92 5.32 -1.62
C LYS A 28 -11.95 6.19 -0.82
N LEU A 29 -11.50 5.72 0.34
CA LEU A 29 -10.58 6.46 1.22
C LEU A 29 -9.24 6.73 0.53
N ILE A 30 -8.67 5.72 -0.14
CA ILE A 30 -7.42 5.87 -0.89
C ILE A 30 -7.62 6.83 -2.07
N GLY A 31 -8.72 6.71 -2.82
CA GLY A 31 -9.02 7.60 -3.95
C GLY A 31 -9.19 9.07 -3.53
N GLU A 32 -9.88 9.32 -2.42
CA GLU A 32 -10.00 10.65 -1.81
C GLU A 32 -8.63 11.17 -1.35
N TRP A 33 -7.82 10.32 -0.71
CA TRP A 33 -6.46 10.66 -0.30
C TRP A 33 -5.57 11.02 -1.50
N ILE A 34 -5.53 10.21 -2.56
CA ILE A 34 -4.80 10.50 -3.80
C ILE A 34 -5.24 11.86 -4.36
N SER A 35 -6.56 12.08 -4.46
CA SER A 35 -7.12 13.34 -4.98
C SER A 35 -6.70 14.55 -4.15
N SER A 36 -6.55 14.38 -2.83
CA SER A 36 -6.09 15.43 -1.91
C SER A 36 -4.60 15.78 -2.06
N GLN A 37 -3.77 14.88 -2.61
CA GLN A 37 -2.35 15.12 -2.85
C GLN A 37 -2.08 15.96 -4.12
N GLY A 38 -3.12 16.40 -4.84
CA GLY A 38 -3.02 17.11 -6.12
C GLY A 38 -2.74 16.17 -7.31
N ALA A 39 -2.36 16.71 -8.47
CA ALA A 39 -2.06 15.94 -9.70
C ALA A 39 -0.77 15.07 -9.62
N ARG A 40 -0.37 14.63 -8.41
CA ARG A 40 0.77 13.77 -8.19
C ARG A 40 0.36 12.31 -8.39
N ASN A 41 0.31 11.88 -9.65
CA ASN A 41 0.43 10.47 -9.96
C ASN A 41 1.79 9.99 -9.39
N ASN A 42 1.82 8.91 -8.61
CA ASN A 42 3.00 8.40 -7.89
C ASN A 42 3.45 9.25 -6.68
N ALA A 43 2.52 9.55 -5.75
CA ALA A 43 2.88 10.15 -4.47
C ALA A 43 3.99 9.33 -3.77
N HIS A 44 5.00 10.02 -3.23
CA HIS A 44 5.99 9.35 -2.40
C HIS A 44 5.35 8.95 -1.07
N ILE A 45 5.52 7.71 -0.67
CA ILE A 45 5.00 7.17 0.60
C ILE A 45 6.19 6.94 1.53
N ASP A 46 6.27 7.72 2.60
CA ASP A 46 7.32 7.56 3.60
C ASP A 46 7.23 6.19 4.27
N GLN A 47 8.38 5.57 4.57
CA GLN A 47 8.44 4.24 5.18
C GLN A 47 7.72 4.17 6.55
N ASP A 48 7.64 5.29 7.27
CA ASP A 48 6.97 5.39 8.57
C ASP A 48 5.44 5.56 8.45
N SER A 49 4.91 5.75 7.24
CA SER A 49 3.47 5.94 6.98
C SER A 49 2.68 4.63 6.86
N PHE A 50 3.38 3.49 6.88
CA PHE A 50 2.79 2.16 6.87
C PHE A 50 3.56 1.19 7.76
N ALA A 51 2.88 0.12 8.20
CA ALA A 51 3.50 -0.98 8.91
C ALA A 51 3.44 -2.24 8.05
N MET A 52 4.62 -2.83 7.81
CA MET A 52 4.77 -4.12 7.12
C MET A 52 4.29 -5.25 8.04
N LEU A 53 3.53 -6.18 7.47
CA LEU A 53 3.00 -7.35 8.16
C LEU A 53 3.63 -8.63 7.58
N ASP A 54 2.82 -9.50 6.99
CA ASP A 54 3.24 -10.80 6.49
C ASP A 54 3.71 -10.73 5.04
N LEU A 55 4.73 -11.51 4.67
CA LEU A 55 5.03 -11.80 3.27
C LEU A 55 3.87 -12.60 2.66
N ILE A 56 3.26 -12.09 1.59
CA ILE A 56 2.11 -12.73 0.91
C ILE A 56 2.42 -13.20 -0.50
N GLY A 57 3.54 -12.80 -1.08
CA GLY A 57 4.00 -13.27 -2.37
C GLY A 57 5.48 -13.00 -2.56
N SER A 58 6.17 -13.91 -3.26
CA SER A 58 7.59 -13.78 -3.57
C SER A 58 7.78 -14.10 -5.05
N GLY A 59 8.26 -13.12 -5.81
CA GLY A 59 8.68 -13.27 -7.19
C GLY A 59 10.21 -13.30 -7.31
N ASN A 60 10.67 -13.39 -8.55
CA ASN A 60 12.10 -13.45 -8.89
C ASN A 60 12.85 -12.16 -8.48
N PHE A 61 12.21 -10.99 -8.68
CA PHE A 61 12.83 -9.68 -8.47
C PHE A 61 12.24 -8.89 -7.29
N SER A 62 11.11 -9.34 -6.73
CA SER A 62 10.40 -8.61 -5.66
C SER A 62 9.72 -9.55 -4.67
N ASP A 63 9.44 -9.01 -3.50
CA ASP A 63 8.50 -9.55 -2.52
C ASP A 63 7.27 -8.66 -2.44
N VAL A 64 6.13 -9.24 -2.12
CA VAL A 64 4.89 -8.53 -1.82
C VAL A 64 4.52 -8.84 -0.38
N TYR A 65 4.44 -7.80 0.43
CA TYR A 65 4.03 -7.88 1.82
C TYR A 65 2.61 -7.35 1.96
N LYS A 66 1.82 -7.99 2.82
CA LYS A 66 0.65 -7.36 3.40
C LYS A 66 1.13 -6.24 4.31
N ALA A 67 0.46 -5.11 4.28
CA ALA A 67 0.76 -3.97 5.13
C ALA A 67 -0.51 -3.27 5.58
N VAL A 68 -0.35 -2.32 6.49
CA VAL A 68 -1.40 -1.38 6.86
C VAL A 68 -0.87 0.04 6.71
N THR A 69 -1.63 0.88 6.03
CA THR A 69 -1.36 2.32 5.91
C THR A 69 -2.40 3.12 6.69
N PHE A 70 -2.02 4.31 7.13
CA PHE A 70 -2.89 5.17 7.94
C PHE A 70 -3.32 6.40 7.12
N ILE A 71 -4.61 6.51 6.86
CA ILE A 71 -5.23 7.61 6.10
C ILE A 71 -6.24 8.30 7.01
N GLY A 72 -5.90 9.52 7.44
CA GLY A 72 -6.70 10.26 8.42
C GLY A 72 -6.84 9.47 9.72
N SER A 73 -8.08 9.20 10.13
CA SER A 73 -8.41 8.37 11.31
C SER A 73 -8.66 6.90 10.99
N SER A 74 -8.28 6.44 9.79
CA SER A 74 -8.51 5.07 9.32
C SER A 74 -7.21 4.33 9.06
N ALA A 75 -7.19 3.04 9.41
CA ALA A 75 -6.14 2.09 9.05
C ALA A 75 -6.66 1.22 7.90
N VAL A 76 -5.96 1.21 6.77
CA VAL A 76 -6.38 0.52 5.54
C VAL A 76 -5.37 -0.57 5.22
N ILE A 77 -5.86 -1.79 4.97
CA ILE A 77 -5.01 -2.90 4.52
C ILE A 77 -4.57 -2.64 3.07
N CYS A 78 -3.27 -2.80 2.82
CA CYS A 78 -2.68 -2.65 1.49
C CYS A 78 -1.62 -3.75 1.24
N SER A 79 -1.04 -3.71 0.04
CA SER A 79 0.13 -4.52 -0.33
C SER A 79 1.30 -3.60 -0.64
N VAL A 80 2.49 -3.94 -0.15
CA VAL A 80 3.75 -3.24 -0.45
C VAL A 80 4.65 -4.20 -1.23
N LYS A 81 4.97 -3.83 -2.47
CA LYS A 81 5.89 -4.57 -3.34
C LYS A 81 7.29 -4.00 -3.16
N VAL A 82 8.22 -4.82 -2.69
CA VAL A 82 9.60 -4.44 -2.37
C VAL A 82 10.55 -5.15 -3.33
N MET A 83 11.44 -4.40 -3.97
CA MET A 83 12.47 -4.96 -4.84
C MET A 83 13.55 -5.69 -4.02
N LYS A 84 13.96 -6.87 -4.47
CA LYS A 84 15.03 -7.69 -3.86
C LYS A 84 16.38 -7.51 -4.53
N THR A 85 16.38 -6.94 -5.73
CA THR A 85 17.54 -6.85 -6.60
C THR A 85 17.85 -5.40 -6.90
N GLN A 86 19.14 -5.12 -7.11
CA GLN A 86 19.63 -3.85 -7.65
C GLN A 86 19.89 -3.94 -9.16
N ASP A 87 19.43 -5.00 -9.82
CA ASP A 87 19.50 -5.14 -11.27
C ASP A 87 18.82 -3.94 -11.97
N PRO A 88 19.54 -3.17 -12.80
CA PRO A 88 18.99 -1.99 -13.45
C PRO A 88 17.81 -2.29 -14.37
N GLY A 89 17.79 -3.45 -15.02
CA GLY A 89 16.68 -3.87 -15.88
C GLY A 89 15.41 -4.10 -15.07
N ALA A 90 15.52 -4.81 -13.95
CA ALA A 90 14.41 -5.03 -13.03
C ALA A 90 13.91 -3.73 -12.38
N GLN A 91 14.80 -2.78 -12.06
CA GLN A 91 14.40 -1.44 -11.58
C GLN A 91 13.62 -0.67 -12.63
N PHE A 92 14.10 -0.67 -13.88
CA PHE A 92 13.41 -0.02 -15.00
C PHE A 92 12.01 -0.61 -15.24
N GLU A 93 11.88 -1.93 -15.21
CA GLU A 93 10.58 -2.60 -15.35
C GLU A 93 9.63 -2.25 -14.19
N PHE A 94 10.14 -2.17 -12.97
CA PHE A 94 9.36 -1.79 -11.79
C PHE A 94 8.84 -0.35 -11.90
N GLU A 95 9.69 0.61 -12.29
CA GLU A 95 9.28 2.00 -12.50
C GLU A 95 8.22 2.11 -13.59
N ARG A 96 8.40 1.39 -14.71
CA ARG A 96 7.41 1.35 -15.80
C ARG A 96 6.07 0.74 -15.36
N GLU A 97 6.09 -0.30 -14.53
CA GLU A 97 4.88 -0.91 -13.95
C GLU A 97 4.13 0.11 -13.07
N VAL A 98 4.85 0.83 -12.21
CA VAL A 98 4.29 1.88 -11.35
C VAL A 98 3.67 3.00 -12.18
N GLU A 99 4.39 3.51 -13.19
CA GLU A 99 3.87 4.56 -14.08
C GLU A 99 2.61 4.13 -14.84
N LEU A 100 2.62 2.91 -15.39
CA LEU A 100 1.48 2.36 -16.12
C LEU A 100 0.27 2.20 -15.20
N LEU A 101 0.44 1.53 -14.06
CA LEU A 101 -0.67 1.24 -13.14
C LEU A 101 -1.23 2.50 -12.48
N SER A 102 -0.39 3.50 -12.19
CA SER A 102 -0.85 4.77 -11.63
C SER A 102 -1.68 5.61 -12.60
N SER A 103 -1.63 5.31 -13.90
CA SER A 103 -2.53 5.92 -14.89
C SER A 103 -3.90 5.22 -14.99
N LEU A 104 -4.06 4.06 -14.36
CA LEU A 104 -5.27 3.23 -14.45
C LEU A 104 -6.14 3.38 -13.19
N PHE A 105 -7.37 3.87 -13.38
CA PHE A 105 -8.36 3.96 -12.31
C PHE A 105 -9.65 3.22 -12.71
N HIS A 106 -9.73 1.93 -12.37
CA HIS A 106 -10.87 1.08 -12.71
C HIS A 106 -11.18 0.07 -11.59
N PRO A 107 -12.46 -0.24 -11.28
CA PRO A 107 -12.83 -1.13 -10.17
C PRO A 107 -12.23 -2.54 -10.22
N ASN A 108 -11.98 -3.04 -11.44
CA ASN A 108 -11.43 -4.38 -11.70
C ASN A 108 -9.91 -4.39 -11.97
N VAL A 109 -9.24 -3.24 -11.80
CA VAL A 109 -7.79 -3.12 -11.92
C VAL A 109 -7.22 -2.80 -10.53
N VAL A 110 -6.00 -3.24 -10.28
CA VAL A 110 -5.29 -2.88 -9.05
C VAL A 110 -5.05 -1.37 -9.02
N LEU A 111 -5.27 -0.76 -7.86
CA LEU A 111 -4.98 0.66 -7.64
C LEU A 111 -3.57 0.80 -7.06
N VAL A 112 -2.68 1.47 -7.80
CA VAL A 112 -1.41 1.96 -7.26
C VAL A 112 -1.62 3.38 -6.76
N PHE A 113 -1.24 3.63 -5.52
CA PHE A 113 -1.47 4.91 -4.85
C PHE A 113 -0.19 5.64 -4.43
N GLY A 114 0.98 5.03 -4.64
CA GLY A 114 2.26 5.67 -4.40
C GLY A 114 3.45 4.73 -4.54
N ARG A 115 4.64 5.26 -4.25
CA ARG A 115 5.93 4.56 -4.31
C ARG A 115 6.88 4.97 -3.20
#